data_AF-A0A5B7VA84-F1
#
_entry.id   AF-A0A5B7VA84-F1
#
_cell.length_a   1.000
_cell.length_b   1.000
_cell.length_c   1.000
_cell.angle_alpha   90.00
_cell.angle_beta   90.00
_cell.angle_gamma   90.00
#
_symmetry.space_group_name_H-M   'P 1'
#
loop_
_entity.id
_entity.type
_entity.pdbx_description
1 polymer ?
#
loop_
_entity_poly.entity_id
_entity_poly.type
_entity_poly.pdbx_seq_one_letter_code
_entity_poly.pdbx_strand_id
1 'polypeptide(L)'
;MVVDESFGLHAQACSFLSGREFNTGRTYAPRVALYLSWCMEFGVEWTEPSLAQLMAFQRWLVEEPLAPRSRRPGAERRYRERGTANQITDTMTDFLRWCSLAGLGVPATVVTMLVEPRFLRFPPAGFDPGEDSQNLKIDGRRLKFRVAVPGYGWLTDEEVHQLLAVTTHARDRFLVGLLAVTGMRIGEALGLRREDMHLLPDSRLLGCHVKGPHVHVRRRVNSNDAFAKSVQPRWIPVEEDTVGLYTEYRYEREAVSQAVASDMVFVNLFRAPLGRPMRYDNTYELFKRLAKRAGFRHCFSDHVRSQMARAARVMVPR
;
A
#
# COMPACT_ATOMS: atom_id res chain seq x y z
N MET A 1 0.52 4.77 -18.93
CA MET A 1 0.67 5.61 -20.13
C MET A 1 0.29 7.03 -19.74
N VAL A 2 1.17 8.01 -19.99
CA VAL A 2 0.89 9.43 -19.74
C VAL A 2 0.71 10.08 -21.09
N VAL A 3 -0.46 10.69 -21.28
CA VAL A 3 -0.87 11.29 -22.53
C VAL A 3 -0.99 12.80 -22.28
N ASP A 4 -0.45 13.60 -23.19
CA ASP A 4 -0.63 15.06 -23.18
C ASP A 4 -2.00 15.45 -23.76
N GLU A 5 -2.30 16.75 -23.82
CA GLU A 5 -3.59 17.23 -24.35
C GLU A 5 -3.73 17.09 -25.88
N SER A 6 -2.62 16.88 -26.61
CA SER A 6 -2.64 16.57 -28.04
C SER A 6 -2.82 15.06 -28.31
N PHE A 7 -3.16 14.29 -27.28
CA PHE A 7 -3.27 12.82 -27.31
C PHE A 7 -1.94 12.11 -27.65
N GLY A 8 -0.82 12.83 -27.56
CA GLY A 8 0.54 12.33 -27.72
C GLY A 8 1.07 11.67 -26.45
N LEU A 9 1.98 10.72 -26.62
CA LEU A 9 2.66 10.09 -25.48
C LEU A 9 3.83 10.95 -25.02
N HIS A 10 3.82 11.33 -23.75
CA HIS A 10 4.99 11.96 -23.15
C HIS A 10 6.08 10.90 -22.93
N ALA A 11 7.06 10.86 -23.84
CA ALA A 11 8.07 9.80 -23.89
C ALA A 11 8.88 9.66 -22.59
N GLN A 12 9.33 10.79 -22.03
CA GLN A 12 10.12 10.84 -20.80
C GLN A 12 9.32 10.31 -19.60
N ALA A 13 8.04 10.70 -19.47
CA ALA A 13 7.16 10.19 -18.41
C ALA A 13 6.90 8.69 -18.57
N CYS A 14 6.71 8.19 -19.79
CA CYS A 14 6.53 6.75 -20.04
C CYS A 14 7.79 5.95 -19.71
N SER A 15 8.97 6.47 -20.04
CA SER A 15 10.27 5.84 -19.71
C SER A 15 10.54 5.84 -18.21
N PHE A 16 10.24 6.94 -17.50
CA PHE A 16 10.31 6.99 -16.03
C PHE A 16 9.46 5.90 -15.35
N LEU A 17 8.29 5.59 -15.93
CA LEU A 17 7.35 4.63 -15.36
C LEU A 17 7.67 3.17 -15.70
N SER A 18 8.38 2.90 -16.81
CA SER A 18 8.68 1.52 -17.25
C SER A 18 9.61 0.78 -16.29
N GLY A 19 10.51 1.50 -15.60
CA GLY A 19 11.41 0.94 -14.59
C GLY A 19 10.80 0.76 -13.19
N ARG A 20 9.49 1.01 -13.00
CA ARG A 20 8.84 0.98 -11.68
C ARG A 20 7.93 -0.24 -11.52
N GLU A 21 7.80 -0.72 -10.28
CA GLU A 21 6.80 -1.75 -9.95
C GLU A 21 5.38 -1.28 -10.33
N PHE A 22 4.51 -2.20 -10.76
CA PHE A 22 3.18 -1.91 -11.30
C PHE A 22 2.34 -0.94 -10.44
N ASN A 23 2.22 -1.18 -9.13
CA ASN A 23 1.44 -0.32 -8.24
C ASN A 23 2.07 1.08 -8.07
N THR A 24 3.39 1.15 -8.05
CA THR A 24 4.13 2.42 -8.00
C THR A 24 3.90 3.19 -9.30
N GLY A 25 4.05 2.54 -10.46
CA GLY A 25 3.77 3.12 -11.77
C GLY A 25 2.32 3.61 -11.89
N ARG A 26 1.35 2.81 -11.47
CA ARG A 26 -0.08 3.17 -11.46
C ARG A 26 -0.38 4.39 -10.58
N THR A 27 0.34 4.54 -9.48
CA THR A 27 0.20 5.69 -8.56
C THR A 27 0.94 6.92 -9.09
N TYR A 28 2.11 6.73 -9.69
CA TYR A 28 2.99 7.81 -10.13
C TYR A 28 2.49 8.43 -11.44
N ALA A 29 1.97 7.63 -12.36
CA ALA A 29 1.50 8.09 -13.67
C ALA A 29 0.52 9.27 -13.60
N PRO A 30 -0.60 9.22 -12.85
CA PRO A 30 -1.52 10.35 -12.77
C PRO A 30 -0.92 11.58 -12.06
N ARG A 31 0.09 11.39 -11.20
CA ARG A 31 0.76 12.51 -10.49
C ARG A 31 1.72 13.26 -11.41
N VAL A 32 2.49 12.52 -12.21
CA VAL A 32 3.37 13.09 -13.23
C VAL A 32 2.52 13.78 -14.30
N ALA A 33 1.45 13.14 -14.76
CA ALA A 33 0.51 13.74 -15.70
C ALA A 33 -0.05 15.07 -15.17
N LEU A 34 -0.49 15.11 -13.90
CA LEU A 34 -1.02 16.33 -13.29
C LEU A 34 -0.01 17.48 -13.27
N TYR A 35 1.27 17.21 -13.00
CA TYR A 35 2.33 18.22 -13.07
C TYR A 35 2.54 18.73 -14.50
N LEU A 36 2.62 17.82 -15.47
CA LEU A 36 2.83 18.17 -16.88
C LEU A 36 1.66 18.97 -17.45
N SER A 37 0.42 18.58 -17.13
CA SER A 37 -0.78 19.34 -17.51
C SER A 37 -0.78 20.74 -16.89
N TRP A 38 -0.42 20.86 -15.61
CA TRP A 38 -0.29 22.16 -14.95
C TRP A 38 0.79 23.03 -15.61
N CYS A 39 1.95 22.46 -15.93
CA CYS A 39 3.00 23.19 -16.64
C CYS A 39 2.49 23.73 -17.99
N MET A 40 1.77 22.91 -18.75
CA MET A 40 1.18 23.31 -20.02
C MET A 40 0.13 24.43 -19.85
N GLU A 41 -0.80 24.27 -18.91
CA GLU A 41 -1.89 25.23 -18.65
C GLU A 41 -1.36 26.61 -18.24
N PHE A 42 -0.31 26.65 -17.41
CA PHE A 42 0.26 27.89 -16.89
C PHE A 42 1.49 28.39 -17.67
N GLY A 43 1.81 27.78 -18.82
CA GLY A 43 2.93 28.18 -19.68
C GLY A 43 4.30 28.05 -19.02
N VAL A 44 4.47 27.07 -18.14
CA VAL A 44 5.73 26.77 -17.44
C VAL A 44 6.48 25.70 -18.21
N GLU A 45 7.75 25.97 -18.55
CA GLU A 45 8.64 24.94 -19.08
C GLU A 45 8.87 23.87 -18.01
N TRP A 46 8.39 22.65 -18.28
CA TRP A 46 8.38 21.59 -17.26
C TRP A 46 9.79 21.08 -16.92
N THR A 47 10.76 21.29 -17.82
CA THR A 47 12.16 20.90 -17.64
C THR A 47 12.95 21.88 -16.78
N GLU A 48 12.58 23.17 -16.79
CA GLU A 48 13.27 24.26 -16.10
C GLU A 48 12.31 25.12 -15.25
N PRO A 49 11.52 24.53 -14.34
CA PRO A 49 10.62 25.32 -13.50
C PRO A 49 11.42 26.10 -12.46
N SER A 50 11.05 27.37 -12.23
CA SER A 50 11.57 28.17 -11.12
C SER A 50 10.98 27.74 -9.78
N LEU A 51 11.65 28.08 -8.67
CA LEU A 51 11.14 27.80 -7.33
C LEU A 51 9.76 28.42 -7.09
N ALA A 52 9.55 29.65 -7.60
CA ALA A 52 8.28 30.36 -7.47
C ALA A 52 7.15 29.62 -8.20
N GLN A 53 7.39 29.11 -9.41
CA GLN A 53 6.42 28.31 -10.14
C GLN A 53 6.10 27.00 -9.42
N LEU A 54 7.10 26.33 -8.84
CA LEU A 54 6.86 25.09 -8.10
C LEU A 54 6.10 25.31 -6.77
N MET A 55 6.35 26.43 -6.09
CA MET A 55 5.54 26.84 -4.93
C MET A 55 4.11 27.18 -5.35
N ALA A 56 3.92 27.82 -6.50
CA ALA A 56 2.61 28.08 -7.07
C ALA A 56 1.88 26.78 -7.42
N PHE A 57 2.55 25.80 -8.02
CA PHE A 57 2.00 24.47 -8.26
C PHE A 57 1.58 23.79 -6.96
N GLN A 58 2.45 23.78 -5.94
CA GLN A 58 2.15 23.16 -4.65
C GLN A 58 0.92 23.81 -3.98
N ARG A 59 0.80 25.14 -4.06
CA ARG A 59 -0.35 25.89 -3.57
C ARG A 59 -1.62 25.56 -4.37
N TRP A 60 -1.52 25.57 -5.70
CA TRP A 60 -2.61 25.22 -6.60
C TRP A 60 -3.16 23.82 -6.30
N LEU A 61 -2.31 22.84 -5.98
CA LEU A 61 -2.77 21.48 -5.65
C LEU A 61 -3.82 21.44 -4.54
N VAL A 62 -3.70 22.32 -3.53
CA VAL A 62 -4.60 22.36 -2.36
C VAL A 62 -5.71 23.40 -2.49
N GLU A 63 -5.56 24.41 -3.34
CA GLU A 63 -6.55 25.46 -3.59
C GLU A 63 -7.50 25.13 -4.75
N GLU A 64 -7.07 24.30 -5.70
CA GLU A 64 -7.90 23.92 -6.84
C GLU A 64 -8.93 22.85 -6.45
N PRO A 65 -10.24 23.08 -6.67
CA PRO A 65 -11.26 22.09 -6.41
C PRO A 65 -11.05 20.83 -7.25
N LEU A 66 -11.23 19.67 -6.62
CA LEU A 66 -11.26 18.38 -7.30
C LEU A 66 -12.52 18.26 -8.16
N ALA A 67 -12.37 17.56 -9.29
CA ALA A 67 -13.51 17.21 -10.14
C ALA A 67 -14.64 16.56 -9.32
N PRO A 68 -15.90 16.99 -9.51
CA PRO A 68 -17.01 16.51 -8.71
C PRO A 68 -17.22 15.01 -8.92
N ARG A 69 -17.33 14.26 -7.80
CA ARG A 69 -17.61 12.81 -7.82
C ARG A 69 -19.04 12.49 -8.27
N SER A 70 -19.95 13.45 -8.16
CA SER A 70 -21.35 13.31 -8.57
C SER A 70 -21.80 14.56 -9.30
N ARG A 71 -22.56 14.39 -10.39
CA ARG A 71 -23.19 15.50 -11.13
C ARG A 71 -24.43 16.08 -10.43
N ARG A 72 -24.68 15.74 -9.16
CA ARG A 72 -25.81 16.26 -8.41
C ARG A 72 -25.62 17.76 -8.13
N PRO A 73 -26.63 18.60 -8.37
CA PRO A 73 -26.59 20.00 -7.99
C PRO A 73 -26.34 20.13 -6.47
N GLY A 74 -25.40 21.00 -6.07
CA GLY A 74 -25.10 21.26 -4.65
C GLY A 74 -24.06 20.35 -4.00
N ALA A 75 -23.33 19.53 -4.76
CA ALA A 75 -22.21 18.77 -4.20
C ALA A 75 -21.11 19.73 -3.70
N GLU A 76 -20.70 19.56 -2.43
CA GLU A 76 -19.63 20.36 -1.83
C GLU A 76 -18.32 20.25 -2.63
N ARG A 77 -17.64 21.39 -2.80
CA ARG A 77 -16.31 21.43 -3.41
C ARG A 77 -15.34 20.71 -2.50
N ARG A 78 -14.61 19.75 -3.06
CA ARG A 78 -13.60 18.98 -2.34
C ARG A 78 -12.22 19.45 -2.76
N TYR A 79 -11.32 19.58 -1.81
CA TYR A 79 -9.94 20.00 -2.05
C TYR A 79 -8.98 18.85 -1.74
N ARG A 80 -7.77 18.89 -2.31
CA ARG A 80 -6.74 17.89 -1.98
C ARG A 80 -6.16 18.21 -0.61
N GLU A 81 -5.98 17.16 0.18
CA GLU A 81 -5.25 17.28 1.45
C GLU A 81 -3.77 17.57 1.21
N ARG A 82 -3.16 18.34 2.12
CA ARG A 82 -1.73 18.68 2.10
C ARG A 82 -0.82 17.46 2.03
N GLY A 83 -1.20 16.36 2.68
CA GLY A 83 -0.44 15.09 2.61
C GLY A 83 -0.46 14.46 1.21
N THR A 84 -1.60 14.55 0.52
CA THR A 84 -1.70 14.09 -0.88
C THR A 84 -0.93 15.02 -1.82
N ALA A 85 -0.97 16.34 -1.60
CA ALA A 85 -0.16 17.29 -2.36
C ALA A 85 1.35 17.00 -2.21
N ASN A 86 1.83 16.75 -0.99
CA ASN A 86 3.22 16.34 -0.75
C ASN A 86 3.60 15.07 -1.52
N GLN A 87 2.71 14.07 -1.60
CA GLN A 87 2.98 12.86 -2.38
C GLN A 87 3.06 13.12 -3.89
N ILE A 88 2.30 14.09 -4.41
CA ILE A 88 2.38 14.53 -5.81
C ILE A 88 3.72 15.24 -6.05
N THR A 89 4.06 16.20 -5.18
CA THR A 89 5.33 16.94 -5.25
C THR A 89 6.55 16.01 -5.09
N ASP A 90 6.47 14.99 -4.24
CA ASP A 90 7.51 13.97 -4.10
C ASP A 90 7.68 13.17 -5.40
N THR A 91 6.59 12.72 -6.01
CA THR A 91 6.63 12.01 -7.31
C THR A 91 7.17 12.90 -8.44
N MET A 92 6.76 14.17 -8.48
CA MET A 92 7.27 15.16 -9.44
C MET A 92 8.78 15.39 -9.26
N THR A 93 9.25 15.52 -8.02
CA THR A 93 10.68 15.66 -7.73
C THR A 93 11.47 14.42 -8.16
N ASP A 94 10.93 13.22 -7.94
CA ASP A 94 11.55 11.96 -8.39
C ASP A 94 11.63 11.88 -9.92
N PHE A 95 10.58 12.33 -10.61
CA PHE A 95 10.54 12.39 -12.07
C PHE A 95 11.60 13.35 -12.62
N LEU A 96 11.65 14.59 -12.14
CA LEU A 96 12.65 15.58 -12.56
C LEU A 96 14.08 15.12 -12.26
N ARG A 97 14.32 14.53 -11.09
CA ARG A 97 15.62 13.94 -10.74
C ARG A 97 16.03 12.85 -11.73
N TRP A 98 15.09 11.95 -12.08
CA TRP A 98 15.37 10.89 -13.04
C TRP A 98 15.66 11.45 -14.43
N CYS A 99 14.89 12.43 -14.90
CA CYS A 99 15.15 13.11 -16.18
C CYS A 99 16.52 13.78 -16.20
N SER A 100 16.92 14.43 -15.10
CA SER A 100 18.23 15.07 -15.00
C SER A 100 19.37 14.05 -15.07
N LEU A 101 19.26 12.93 -14.34
CA LEU A 101 20.24 11.83 -14.38
C LEU A 101 20.30 11.14 -15.75
N ALA A 102 19.17 11.05 -16.45
CA ALA A 102 19.08 10.46 -17.78
C ALA A 102 19.48 11.43 -18.92
N GLY A 103 19.85 12.68 -18.60
CA GLY A 103 20.20 13.69 -19.60
C GLY A 103 19.02 14.19 -20.45
N LEU A 104 17.78 14.04 -19.96
CA LEU A 104 16.55 14.36 -20.67
C LEU A 104 16.11 15.82 -20.45
N GLY A 105 17.03 16.76 -20.64
CA GLY A 105 16.74 18.20 -20.69
C GLY A 105 16.49 18.90 -19.34
N VAL A 106 16.56 18.20 -18.21
CA VAL A 106 16.40 18.81 -16.87
C VAL A 106 17.76 19.17 -16.27
N PRO A 107 18.08 20.46 -16.04
CA PRO A 107 19.34 20.86 -15.45
C PRO A 107 19.51 20.37 -14.00
N ALA A 108 20.75 20.08 -13.60
CA ALA A 108 21.08 19.67 -12.23
C ALA A 108 20.74 20.75 -11.18
N THR A 109 20.68 22.02 -11.59
CA THR A 109 20.27 23.16 -10.75
C THR A 109 18.83 23.02 -10.26
N VAL A 110 17.92 22.52 -11.11
CA VAL A 110 16.51 22.25 -10.75
C VAL A 110 16.44 21.19 -9.64
N VAL A 111 17.23 20.12 -9.75
CA VAL A 111 17.27 19.05 -8.73
C VAL A 111 17.82 19.58 -7.40
N THR A 112 18.89 20.37 -7.46
CA THR A 112 19.52 20.98 -6.28
C THR A 112 18.58 21.97 -5.58
N MET A 113 17.71 22.63 -6.33
CA MET A 113 16.68 23.51 -5.79
C MET A 113 15.56 22.76 -5.07
N LEU A 114 15.27 21.51 -5.47
CA LEU A 114 14.20 20.67 -4.92
C LEU A 114 14.62 19.86 -3.69
N VAL A 115 15.91 19.63 -3.55
CA VAL A 115 16.49 18.71 -2.57
C VAL A 115 17.46 19.44 -1.63
N GLU A 116 17.41 19.10 -0.35
CA GLU A 116 18.34 19.58 0.67
C GLU A 116 19.11 18.39 1.26
N PRO A 117 20.44 18.42 1.31
CA PRO A 117 21.19 17.37 1.98
C PRO A 117 20.89 17.37 3.49
N ARG A 118 20.57 16.20 4.02
CA ARG A 118 20.33 15.94 5.44
C ARG A 118 21.24 14.82 5.92
N PHE A 119 21.74 14.94 7.14
CA PHE A 119 22.62 13.93 7.71
C PHE A 119 21.87 13.10 8.75
N LEU A 120 21.90 11.78 8.58
CA LEU A 120 21.31 10.84 9.54
C LEU A 120 22.14 10.85 10.83
N ARG A 121 21.52 11.29 11.94
CA ARG A 121 22.11 11.16 13.28
C ARG A 121 22.15 9.73 13.79
N PHE A 122 21.15 8.93 13.42
CA PHE A 122 21.00 7.54 13.86
C PHE A 122 20.85 6.64 12.62
N PRO A 123 21.93 6.02 12.14
CA PRO A 123 21.84 5.05 11.05
C PRO A 123 21.07 3.80 11.51
N PRO A 124 20.25 3.18 10.63
CA PRO A 124 19.62 1.90 10.93
C PRO A 124 20.66 0.80 11.24
N ALA A 125 20.26 -0.23 11.98
CA ALA A 125 21.14 -1.37 12.28
C ALA A 125 21.67 -2.01 10.97
N GLY A 126 22.99 -2.17 10.86
CA GLY A 126 23.65 -2.71 9.67
C GLY A 126 23.85 -1.71 8.53
N PHE A 127 23.55 -0.43 8.73
CA PHE A 127 23.85 0.62 7.75
C PHE A 127 25.31 1.04 7.85
N ASP A 128 26.07 0.84 6.77
CA ASP A 128 27.47 1.26 6.67
C ASP A 128 27.55 2.78 6.46
N PRO A 129 28.05 3.55 7.43
CA PRO A 129 28.21 5.00 7.27
C PRO A 129 29.24 5.35 6.18
N GLY A 130 30.07 4.41 5.74
CA GLY A 130 31.24 4.67 4.91
C GLY A 130 32.42 5.16 5.74
N GLU A 131 33.62 5.12 5.14
CA GLU A 131 34.90 5.47 5.80
C GLU A 131 34.89 6.87 6.42
N ASP A 132 34.28 7.84 5.73
CA ASP A 132 34.16 9.25 6.15
C ASP A 132 32.71 9.65 6.48
N SER A 133 31.86 8.69 6.85
CA SER A 133 30.43 8.94 7.10
C SER A 133 29.65 9.49 5.88
N GLN A 134 30.18 9.34 4.66
CA GLN A 134 29.58 9.90 3.44
C GLN A 134 28.18 9.33 3.14
N ASN A 135 27.89 8.10 3.60
CA ASN A 135 26.60 7.46 3.38
C ASN A 135 25.52 7.95 4.37
N LEU A 136 25.90 8.69 5.42
CA LEU A 136 24.92 9.32 6.33
C LEU A 136 24.19 10.50 5.67
N LYS A 137 24.68 10.99 4.53
CA LYS A 137 24.05 12.07 3.76
C LYS A 137 22.89 11.53 2.93
N ILE A 138 21.67 11.91 3.31
CA ILE A 138 20.43 11.64 2.59
C ILE A 138 19.85 12.92 1.98
N ASP A 139 18.98 12.75 0.99
CA ASP A 139 18.30 13.85 0.32
C ASP A 139 16.94 14.15 0.97
N GLY A 140 16.84 15.27 1.68
CA GLY A 140 15.60 15.85 2.17
C GLY A 140 14.86 16.63 1.08
N ARG A 141 13.53 16.65 1.11
CA ARG A 141 12.72 17.40 0.14
C ARG A 141 12.42 18.79 0.67
N ARG A 142 12.62 19.83 -0.15
CA ARG A 142 12.37 21.23 0.22
C ARG A 142 10.89 21.62 0.09
N LEU A 143 10.23 21.13 -0.95
CA LEU A 143 8.81 21.44 -1.21
C LEU A 143 7.90 20.47 -0.45
N LYS A 144 7.60 20.78 0.82
CA LYS A 144 6.67 20.00 1.64
C LYS A 144 5.82 20.89 2.55
N PHE A 145 4.51 20.67 2.50
CA PHE A 145 3.63 21.14 3.57
C PHE A 145 3.97 20.43 4.87
N ARG A 146 3.94 21.16 5.98
CA ARG A 146 3.98 20.57 7.32
C ARG A 146 2.66 19.86 7.57
N VAL A 147 2.71 18.53 7.70
CA VAL A 147 1.56 17.67 7.96
C VAL A 147 1.85 16.90 9.24
N ALA A 148 0.90 16.89 10.18
CA ALA A 148 0.99 16.04 11.35
C ALA A 148 0.97 14.58 10.88
N VAL A 149 2.02 13.82 11.19
CA VAL A 149 2.01 12.38 10.97
C VAL A 149 1.26 11.78 12.14
N PRO A 150 0.06 11.20 11.94
CA PRO A 150 -0.63 10.51 13.02
C PRO A 150 0.28 9.37 13.52
N GLY A 151 0.35 9.20 14.84
CA GLY A 151 1.12 8.12 15.45
C GLY A 151 0.66 6.75 14.96
N TYR A 152 1.55 5.77 15.03
CA TYR A 152 1.19 4.38 14.74
C TYR A 152 0.20 3.88 15.81
N GLY A 153 -0.96 3.40 15.37
CA GLY A 153 -1.90 2.69 16.24
C GLY A 153 -1.73 1.19 16.07
N TRP A 154 -1.82 0.44 17.16
CA TRP A 154 -1.89 -1.02 17.18
C TRP A 154 -3.10 -1.46 18.01
N LEU A 155 -3.54 -2.69 17.78
CA LEU A 155 -4.58 -3.33 18.59
C LEU A 155 -3.94 -4.12 19.72
N THR A 156 -4.54 -4.04 20.90
CA THR A 156 -4.27 -4.95 22.02
C THR A 156 -4.90 -6.32 21.77
N ASP A 157 -4.46 -7.35 22.50
CA ASP A 157 -5.05 -8.68 22.37
C ASP A 157 -6.56 -8.68 22.68
N GLU A 158 -6.98 -7.92 23.70
CA GLU A 158 -8.40 -7.75 24.04
C GLU A 158 -9.19 -7.13 22.88
N GLU A 159 -8.63 -6.11 22.22
CA GLU A 159 -9.25 -5.50 21.05
C GLU A 159 -9.32 -6.45 19.85
N VAL A 160 -8.34 -7.36 19.69
CA VAL A 160 -8.38 -8.42 18.68
C VAL A 160 -9.50 -9.42 18.99
N HIS A 161 -9.64 -9.86 20.24
CA HIS A 161 -10.72 -10.76 20.65
C HIS A 161 -12.10 -10.12 20.42
N GLN A 162 -12.25 -8.84 20.73
CA GLN A 162 -13.48 -8.10 20.46
C GLN A 162 -13.77 -8.01 18.95
N LEU A 163 -12.76 -7.80 18.10
CA LEU A 163 -12.94 -7.84 16.65
C LEU A 163 -13.40 -9.20 16.16
N LEU A 164 -12.79 -10.28 16.66
CA LEU A 164 -13.20 -11.64 16.34
C LEU A 164 -14.65 -11.89 16.79
N ALA A 165 -15.04 -11.43 17.98
CA ALA A 165 -16.39 -11.59 18.51
C ALA A 165 -17.45 -10.84 17.68
N VAL A 166 -17.14 -9.65 17.15
CA VAL A 166 -18.06 -8.91 16.29
C VAL A 166 -18.05 -9.38 14.84
N THR A 167 -17.20 -10.32 14.43
CA THR A 167 -17.24 -10.85 13.06
C THR A 167 -18.46 -11.76 12.85
N THR A 168 -19.24 -11.46 11.80
CA THR A 168 -20.45 -12.22 11.47
C THR A 168 -20.14 -13.44 10.60
N HIS A 169 -19.19 -13.30 9.68
CA HIS A 169 -18.86 -14.31 8.68
C HIS A 169 -17.57 -15.04 9.02
N ALA A 170 -17.51 -16.35 8.76
CA ALA A 170 -16.33 -17.17 9.01
C ALA A 170 -15.13 -16.68 8.19
N ARG A 171 -15.36 -16.24 6.94
CA ARG A 171 -14.34 -15.58 6.11
C ARG A 171 -13.68 -14.40 6.81
N ASP A 172 -14.49 -13.51 7.37
CA ASP A 172 -14.01 -12.28 7.98
C ASP A 172 -13.28 -12.58 9.29
N ARG A 173 -13.80 -13.55 10.08
CA ARG A 173 -13.16 -14.06 11.29
C ARG A 173 -11.78 -14.66 11.01
N PHE A 174 -11.70 -15.53 10.00
CA PHE A 174 -10.43 -16.13 9.57
C PHE A 174 -9.43 -15.06 9.11
N LEU A 175 -9.88 -14.06 8.34
CA LEU A 175 -9.00 -12.96 7.91
C LEU A 175 -8.43 -12.17 9.09
N VAL A 176 -9.27 -11.82 10.07
CA VAL A 176 -8.85 -11.09 11.27
C VAL A 176 -7.85 -11.94 12.07
N GLY A 177 -8.18 -13.19 12.36
CA GLY A 177 -7.33 -14.10 13.13
C GLY A 177 -5.98 -14.35 12.46
N LEU A 178 -6.00 -14.61 11.14
CA LEU A 178 -4.77 -14.82 10.37
C LEU A 178 -3.85 -13.60 10.43
N LEU A 179 -4.38 -12.39 10.25
CA LEU A 179 -3.57 -11.17 10.30
C LEU A 179 -3.02 -10.90 11.69
N ALA A 180 -3.81 -11.15 12.75
CA ALA A 180 -3.39 -10.94 14.13
C ALA A 180 -2.24 -11.88 14.54
N VAL A 181 -2.34 -13.17 14.20
CA VAL A 181 -1.32 -14.18 14.57
C VAL A 181 -0.06 -14.04 13.73
N THR A 182 -0.20 -13.82 12.42
CA THR A 182 0.95 -13.82 11.50
C THR A 182 1.63 -12.46 11.34
N GLY A 183 0.93 -11.36 11.65
CA GLY A 183 1.37 -10.00 11.38
C GLY A 183 1.60 -9.70 9.90
N MET A 184 1.10 -10.54 8.99
CA MET A 184 1.27 -10.35 7.56
C MET A 184 0.52 -9.10 7.08
N ARG A 185 0.97 -8.50 5.97
CA ARG A 185 0.24 -7.38 5.38
C ARG A 185 -1.08 -7.87 4.80
N ILE A 186 -2.12 -7.04 4.82
CA ILE A 186 -3.41 -7.37 4.17
C ILE A 186 -3.21 -7.80 2.71
N GLY A 187 -2.31 -7.14 1.96
CA GLY A 187 -1.99 -7.54 0.59
C GLY A 187 -1.30 -8.91 0.45
N GLU A 188 -0.58 -9.36 1.48
CA GLU A 188 -0.02 -10.72 1.53
C GLU A 188 -1.13 -11.74 1.80
N ALA A 189 -2.01 -11.48 2.78
CA ALA A 189 -3.16 -12.34 3.08
C ALA A 189 -4.10 -12.48 1.87
N LEU A 190 -4.45 -11.38 1.22
CA LEU A 190 -5.26 -11.37 0.00
C LEU A 190 -4.54 -11.97 -1.22
N GLY A 191 -3.22 -12.15 -1.15
CA GLY A 191 -2.42 -12.79 -2.18
C GLY A 191 -2.26 -14.30 -2.02
N LEU A 192 -2.74 -14.87 -0.90
CA LEU A 192 -2.65 -16.29 -0.61
C LEU A 192 -3.53 -17.11 -1.56
N ARG A 193 -2.94 -18.19 -2.07
CA ARG A 193 -3.63 -19.24 -2.83
C ARG A 193 -3.81 -20.47 -1.96
N ARG A 194 -4.74 -21.35 -2.31
CA ARG A 194 -5.02 -22.58 -1.56
C ARG A 194 -3.78 -23.48 -1.43
N GLU A 195 -2.91 -23.47 -2.44
CA GLU A 195 -1.62 -24.18 -2.44
C GLU A 195 -0.60 -23.64 -1.41
N ASP A 196 -0.82 -22.43 -0.88
CA ASP A 196 0.06 -21.81 0.12
C ASP A 196 -0.34 -22.19 1.56
N MET A 197 -1.50 -22.84 1.75
CA MET A 197 -2.08 -23.16 3.06
C MET A 197 -1.66 -24.57 3.51
N HIS A 198 -0.58 -24.65 4.29
CA HIS A 198 0.03 -25.91 4.74
C HIS A 198 -0.36 -26.15 6.19
N LEU A 199 -1.62 -26.48 6.41
CA LEU A 199 -2.25 -26.46 7.75
C LEU A 199 -2.22 -27.80 8.48
N LEU A 200 -1.61 -28.83 7.88
CA LEU A 200 -1.44 -30.14 8.49
C LEU A 200 -0.10 -30.24 9.23
N PRO A 201 0.04 -31.14 10.23
CA PRO A 201 1.32 -31.38 10.91
C PRO A 201 2.45 -31.76 9.95
N ASP A 202 2.11 -32.46 8.86
CA ASP A 202 3.02 -32.81 7.77
C ASP A 202 2.41 -32.35 6.43
N SER A 203 3.20 -31.59 5.66
CA SER A 203 2.84 -31.07 4.34
C SER A 203 3.78 -31.56 3.23
N ARG A 204 4.47 -32.70 3.44
CA ARG A 204 5.35 -33.34 2.44
C ARG A 204 4.66 -33.66 1.12
N LEU A 205 3.37 -34.00 1.16
CA LEU A 205 2.56 -34.24 -0.05
C LEU A 205 2.46 -32.99 -0.95
N LEU A 206 2.64 -31.79 -0.37
CA LEU A 206 2.70 -30.52 -1.09
C LEU A 206 4.14 -30.12 -1.45
N GLY A 207 5.11 -31.01 -1.26
CA GLY A 207 6.54 -30.74 -1.48
C GLY A 207 7.16 -29.82 -0.42
N CYS A 208 6.53 -29.67 0.74
CA CYS A 208 7.06 -28.84 1.82
C CYS A 208 7.66 -29.67 2.95
N HIS A 209 8.88 -29.32 3.36
CA HIS A 209 9.61 -29.97 4.43
C HIS A 209 9.49 -29.25 5.78
N VAL A 210 8.74 -28.15 5.86
CA VAL A 210 8.46 -27.43 7.11
C VAL A 210 7.49 -28.24 7.95
N LYS A 211 7.82 -28.44 9.23
CA LYS A 211 6.98 -29.15 10.19
C LYS A 211 5.91 -28.23 10.77
N GLY A 212 4.73 -28.79 11.01
CA GLY A 212 3.62 -28.09 11.66
C GLY A 212 2.86 -27.15 10.73
N PRO A 213 1.71 -26.61 11.19
CA PRO A 213 0.89 -25.71 10.39
C PRO A 213 1.62 -24.40 10.06
N HIS A 214 1.61 -24.02 8.79
CA HIS A 214 2.21 -22.77 8.31
C HIS A 214 1.57 -22.27 7.01
N VAL A 215 1.85 -21.02 6.68
CA VAL A 215 1.40 -20.37 5.46
C VAL A 215 2.60 -19.85 4.66
N HIS A 216 2.62 -20.13 3.35
CA HIS A 216 3.64 -19.59 2.45
C HIS A 216 3.25 -18.23 1.89
N VAL A 217 4.11 -17.24 2.09
CA VAL A 217 3.99 -15.93 1.44
C VAL A 217 4.92 -15.90 0.24
N ARG A 218 4.34 -15.90 -0.96
CA ARG A 218 5.07 -15.82 -2.23
C ARG A 218 4.63 -14.59 -3.02
N ARG A 219 5.58 -13.97 -3.71
CA ARG A 219 5.30 -12.84 -4.60
C ARG A 219 4.74 -13.35 -5.92
N ARG A 220 3.49 -12.97 -6.23
CA ARG A 220 2.77 -13.32 -7.47
C ARG A 220 1.96 -12.13 -7.96
N VAL A 221 1.69 -12.08 -9.26
CA VAL A 221 0.68 -11.16 -9.82
C VAL A 221 -0.67 -11.87 -9.74
N ASN A 222 -1.57 -11.37 -8.90
CA ASN A 222 -2.89 -11.93 -8.70
C ASN A 222 -3.98 -11.07 -9.35
N SER A 223 -5.12 -11.68 -9.67
CA SER A 223 -6.24 -11.02 -10.35
C SER A 223 -6.96 -9.94 -9.52
N ASN A 224 -6.72 -9.89 -8.21
CA ASN A 224 -7.16 -8.82 -7.31
C ASN A 224 -6.13 -7.70 -7.11
N ASP A 225 -5.04 -7.69 -7.87
CA ASP A 225 -3.91 -6.75 -7.73
C ASP A 225 -3.15 -6.88 -6.38
N ALA A 226 -3.42 -7.93 -5.59
CA ALA A 226 -2.76 -8.16 -4.31
C ALA A 226 -1.45 -8.94 -4.49
N PHE A 227 -0.36 -8.46 -3.88
CA PHE A 227 0.94 -9.15 -3.93
C PHE A 227 1.79 -8.89 -2.69
N ALA A 228 2.71 -9.81 -2.42
CA ALA A 228 3.73 -9.66 -1.40
C ALA A 228 4.83 -8.69 -1.86
N LYS A 229 5.07 -7.61 -1.08
CA LYS A 229 6.15 -6.66 -1.38
C LYS A 229 7.54 -7.30 -1.28
N SER A 230 7.71 -8.23 -0.34
CA SER A 230 8.96 -8.99 -0.22
C SER A 230 9.21 -9.77 -1.51
N VAL A 231 10.42 -9.61 -2.07
CA VAL A 231 10.85 -10.39 -3.23
C VAL A 231 11.12 -11.84 -2.82
N GLN A 232 11.72 -12.03 -1.65
CA GLN A 232 12.06 -13.36 -1.15
C GLN A 232 10.82 -14.05 -0.56
N PRO A 233 10.53 -15.30 -0.97
CA PRO A 233 9.47 -16.08 -0.38
C PRO A 233 9.81 -16.45 1.08
N ARG A 234 8.78 -16.54 1.92
CA ARG A 234 8.92 -16.97 3.32
C ARG A 234 7.72 -17.82 3.74
N TRP A 235 7.87 -18.53 4.84
CA TRP A 235 6.76 -19.20 5.51
C TRP A 235 6.54 -18.58 6.89
N ILE A 236 5.30 -18.64 7.38
CA ILE A 236 4.92 -18.12 8.69
C ILE A 236 4.19 -19.26 9.43
N PRO A 237 4.68 -19.70 10.60
CA PRO A 237 3.99 -20.71 11.38
C PRO A 237 2.64 -20.16 11.87
N VAL A 238 1.65 -21.04 11.96
CA VAL A 238 0.31 -20.72 12.50
C VAL A 238 -0.09 -21.76 13.55
N GLU A 239 -0.98 -21.36 14.44
CA GLU A 239 -1.46 -22.21 15.54
C GLU A 239 -2.76 -22.94 15.14
N GLU A 240 -3.14 -23.94 15.94
CA GLU A 240 -4.33 -24.77 15.72
C GLU A 240 -5.61 -23.94 15.63
N ASP A 241 -5.74 -22.88 16.41
CA ASP A 241 -6.87 -21.95 16.34
C ASP A 241 -7.02 -21.32 14.94
N THR A 242 -5.90 -21.00 14.28
CA THR A 242 -5.93 -20.48 12.90
C THR A 242 -6.40 -21.55 11.91
N VAL A 243 -6.05 -22.82 12.16
CA VAL A 243 -6.51 -23.96 11.36
C VAL A 243 -8.02 -24.17 11.55
N GLY A 244 -8.52 -24.06 12.78
CA GLY A 244 -9.95 -24.11 13.09
C GLY A 244 -10.73 -23.01 12.37
N LEU A 245 -10.27 -21.76 12.44
CA LEU A 245 -10.87 -20.64 11.71
C LEU A 245 -10.90 -20.86 10.19
N TYR A 246 -9.83 -21.43 9.62
CA TYR A 246 -9.80 -21.76 8.20
C TYR A 246 -10.82 -22.85 7.85
N THR A 247 -11.00 -23.83 8.74
CA THR A 247 -11.95 -24.93 8.56
C THR A 247 -13.38 -24.41 8.54
N GLU A 248 -13.76 -23.53 9.48
CA GLU A 248 -15.06 -22.84 9.46
C GLU A 248 -15.27 -22.07 8.15
N TYR A 249 -14.26 -21.32 7.72
CA TYR A 249 -14.31 -20.57 6.47
C TYR A 249 -14.44 -21.51 5.25
N ARG A 250 -13.82 -22.69 5.28
CA ARG A 250 -13.91 -23.66 4.18
C ARG A 250 -15.35 -24.13 3.97
N TYR A 251 -16.09 -24.42 5.04
CA TYR A 251 -17.51 -24.76 4.98
C TYR A 251 -18.35 -23.62 4.39
N GLU A 252 -18.14 -22.38 4.85
CA GLU A 252 -18.84 -21.20 4.31
C GLU A 252 -18.52 -21.00 2.81
N ARG A 253 -17.28 -21.26 2.41
CA ARG A 253 -16.82 -21.15 1.01
C ARG A 253 -17.38 -22.26 0.12
N GLU A 254 -17.56 -23.47 0.63
CA GLU A 254 -18.09 -24.62 -0.13
C GLU A 254 -19.58 -24.49 -0.44
N ALA A 255 -20.33 -23.75 0.37
CA ALA A 255 -21.73 -23.41 0.10
C ALA A 255 -21.93 -22.51 -1.14
N VAL A 256 -20.86 -21.91 -1.68
CA VAL A 256 -20.92 -21.02 -2.84
C VAL A 256 -20.21 -21.67 -4.04
N SER A 257 -21.00 -22.21 -4.99
CA SER A 257 -20.48 -22.94 -6.15
C SER A 257 -19.50 -22.11 -7.00
N GLN A 258 -19.71 -20.80 -7.14
CA GLN A 258 -18.81 -19.92 -7.91
C GLN A 258 -17.41 -19.78 -7.27
N ALA A 259 -17.27 -20.05 -5.97
CA ALA A 259 -15.98 -19.99 -5.29
C ALA A 259 -15.06 -21.18 -5.66
N VAL A 260 -15.62 -22.29 -6.15
CA VAL A 260 -14.84 -23.49 -6.49
C VAL A 260 -13.79 -23.21 -7.57
N ALA A 261 -14.14 -22.37 -8.56
CA ALA A 261 -13.26 -22.02 -9.67
C ALA A 261 -12.05 -21.16 -9.25
N SER A 262 -12.08 -20.54 -8.07
CA SER A 262 -10.97 -19.69 -7.60
C SER A 262 -9.93 -20.50 -6.84
N ASP A 263 -8.66 -20.27 -7.16
CA ASP A 263 -7.49 -20.76 -6.43
C ASP A 263 -7.13 -19.87 -5.23
N MET A 264 -7.64 -18.65 -5.17
CA MET A 264 -7.41 -17.70 -4.08
C MET A 264 -8.09 -18.15 -2.79
N VAL A 265 -7.42 -17.90 -1.66
CA VAL A 265 -7.95 -18.21 -0.32
C VAL A 265 -9.14 -17.32 -0.03
N PHE A 266 -8.98 -16.00 -0.08
CA PHE A 266 -10.03 -15.03 0.25
C PHE A 266 -10.82 -14.63 -0.99
N VAL A 267 -12.10 -15.04 -1.03
CA VAL A 267 -13.02 -14.75 -2.12
C VAL A 267 -14.30 -14.10 -1.61
N ASN A 268 -15.00 -13.45 -2.52
CA ASN A 268 -16.27 -12.80 -2.25
C ASN A 268 -17.41 -13.83 -2.22
N LEU A 269 -18.05 -14.01 -1.06
CA LEU A 269 -19.10 -15.00 -0.84
C LEU A 269 -20.51 -14.40 -0.70
N PHE A 270 -20.63 -13.08 -0.52
CA PHE A 270 -21.88 -12.49 -0.01
C PHE A 270 -22.61 -11.59 -1.00
N ARG A 271 -21.92 -11.04 -2.01
CA ARG A 271 -22.54 -10.17 -3.01
C ARG A 271 -21.98 -10.48 -4.39
N ALA A 272 -22.80 -10.43 -5.44
CA ALA A 272 -22.29 -10.53 -6.80
C ALA A 272 -21.20 -9.46 -7.07
N PRO A 273 -20.11 -9.79 -7.77
CA PRO A 273 -19.80 -11.10 -8.35
C PRO A 273 -19.20 -12.08 -7.32
N LEU A 274 -19.88 -13.22 -7.13
CA LEU A 274 -19.49 -14.29 -6.20
C LEU A 274 -18.26 -15.04 -6.72
N GLY A 275 -17.46 -15.58 -5.80
CA GLY A 275 -16.25 -16.35 -6.10
C GLY A 275 -15.05 -15.51 -6.56
N ARG A 276 -15.23 -14.21 -6.81
CA ARG A 276 -14.11 -13.33 -7.17
C ARG A 276 -13.15 -13.12 -6.00
N PRO A 277 -11.84 -13.07 -6.23
CA PRO A 277 -10.87 -12.74 -5.19
C PRO A 277 -11.16 -11.41 -4.52
N MET A 278 -11.02 -11.35 -3.20
CA MET A 278 -11.24 -10.13 -2.43
C MET A 278 -10.20 -9.06 -2.82
N ARG A 279 -10.67 -7.81 -2.97
CA ARG A 279 -9.79 -6.66 -3.25
C ARG A 279 -9.41 -5.94 -1.96
N TYR A 280 -8.27 -5.26 -2.00
CA TYR A 280 -7.78 -4.49 -0.86
C TYR A 280 -8.79 -3.45 -0.38
N ASP A 281 -9.37 -2.66 -1.28
CA ASP A 281 -10.34 -1.60 -0.92
C ASP A 281 -11.57 -2.16 -0.18
N ASN A 282 -12.12 -3.28 -0.67
CA ASN A 282 -13.25 -3.94 -0.03
C ASN A 282 -12.89 -4.48 1.37
N THR A 283 -11.67 -4.97 1.51
CA THR A 283 -11.15 -5.48 2.78
C THR A 283 -10.91 -4.35 3.77
N TYR A 284 -10.41 -3.22 3.30
CA TYR A 284 -10.23 -2.03 4.12
C TYR A 284 -11.57 -1.48 4.63
N GLU A 285 -12.60 -1.43 3.78
CA GLU A 285 -13.96 -1.06 4.20
C GLU A 285 -14.60 -2.10 5.13
N LEU A 286 -14.23 -3.39 5.02
CA LEU A 286 -14.59 -4.40 6.02
C LEU A 286 -13.99 -4.06 7.39
N PHE A 287 -12.68 -3.79 7.47
CA PHE A 287 -12.03 -3.44 8.74
C PHE A 287 -12.60 -2.18 9.38
N LYS A 288 -12.90 -1.13 8.59
CA LYS A 288 -13.59 0.06 9.10
C LYS A 288 -14.95 -0.27 9.72
N ARG A 289 -15.74 -1.13 9.07
CA ARG A 289 -17.05 -1.55 9.59
C ARG A 289 -16.90 -2.38 10.87
N LEU A 290 -15.94 -3.30 10.94
CA LEU A 290 -15.67 -4.09 12.14
C LEU A 290 -15.22 -3.20 13.31
N ALA A 291 -14.33 -2.24 13.05
CA ALA A 291 -13.88 -1.28 14.07
C ALA A 291 -15.02 -0.43 14.62
N LYS A 292 -15.89 0.06 13.74
CA LYS A 292 -17.08 0.81 14.14
C LYS A 292 -18.02 -0.05 14.99
N ARG A 293 -18.18 -1.33 14.65
CA ARG A 293 -18.99 -2.28 15.43
C ARG A 293 -18.37 -2.60 16.80
N ALA A 294 -17.05 -2.70 16.88
CA ALA A 294 -16.32 -2.91 18.11
C ALA A 294 -16.18 -1.63 18.97
N GLY A 295 -16.59 -0.46 18.46
CA GLY A 295 -16.52 0.81 19.19
C GLY A 295 -15.15 1.48 19.20
N PHE A 296 -14.20 1.04 18.36
CA PHE A 296 -12.84 1.55 18.34
C PHE A 296 -12.77 2.91 17.62
N ARG A 297 -12.32 3.96 18.34
CA ARG A 297 -12.23 5.33 17.80
C ARG A 297 -10.84 5.68 17.28
N HIS A 298 -9.79 5.06 17.82
CA HIS A 298 -8.38 5.33 17.53
C HIS A 298 -7.81 4.47 16.40
N CYS A 299 -8.45 3.34 16.07
CA CYS A 299 -7.81 2.31 15.26
C CYS A 299 -7.74 2.60 13.77
N PHE A 300 -8.39 3.65 13.23
CA PHE A 300 -8.46 3.87 11.78
C PHE A 300 -8.39 5.36 11.39
N SER A 301 -7.33 6.06 11.78
CA SER A 301 -6.86 7.20 10.98
C SER A 301 -6.17 6.67 9.70
N ASP A 302 -6.03 7.50 8.66
CA ASP A 302 -5.61 7.14 7.28
C ASP A 302 -4.26 6.37 7.13
N HIS A 303 -3.60 6.05 8.23
CA HIS A 303 -2.28 5.41 8.33
C HIS A 303 -2.26 3.96 8.82
N VAL A 304 -3.39 3.24 8.91
CA VAL A 304 -3.39 1.75 9.04
C VAL A 304 -2.95 1.04 7.74
N ARG A 305 -2.01 1.65 7.01
CA ARG A 305 -1.27 1.05 5.91
C ARG A 305 -0.20 0.09 6.41
N SER A 306 -0.03 -0.03 7.73
CA SER A 306 1.07 -0.74 8.35
C SER A 306 0.61 -1.48 9.62
N GLN A 307 0.29 -2.76 9.42
CA GLN A 307 0.45 -3.86 10.39
C GLN A 307 -0.51 -3.94 11.58
N MET A 308 -1.37 -4.96 11.56
CA MET A 308 -1.93 -5.58 12.77
C MET A 308 -0.90 -6.55 13.40
N ALA A 309 0.29 -6.07 13.72
CA ALA A 309 1.33 -6.84 14.42
C ALA A 309 1.71 -6.06 15.69
N ARG A 310 1.84 -6.62 16.89
CA ARG A 310 2.03 -8.01 17.36
C ARG A 310 1.81 -8.03 18.88
N ALA A 311 1.20 -9.08 19.42
CA ALA A 311 1.38 -9.50 20.83
C ALA A 311 1.52 -11.02 21.02
N ALA A 312 1.87 -11.80 19.99
CA ALA A 312 2.41 -13.14 20.20
C ALA A 312 3.91 -13.05 20.60
N ARG A 313 4.16 -12.76 21.87
CA ARG A 313 5.44 -12.99 22.54
C ARG A 313 5.30 -13.17 24.06
N VAL A 314 4.25 -13.83 24.52
CA VAL A 314 4.18 -14.40 25.88
C VAL A 314 3.39 -15.70 25.81
N MET A 315 4.08 -16.82 25.55
CA MET A 315 3.75 -18.18 26.00
C MET A 315 4.65 -19.17 25.25
N VAL A 316 5.96 -19.08 25.52
CA VAL A 316 6.86 -20.23 25.40
C VAL A 316 7.51 -20.35 26.77
N PRO A 317 7.10 -21.32 27.62
CA PRO A 317 7.91 -21.71 28.75
C PRO A 317 9.23 -22.24 28.19
N ARG A 318 10.33 -21.88 28.85
CA ARG A 318 11.67 -22.40 28.57
C ARG A 318 11.69 -23.93 28.58
#